data_AF-A0A935ZMK4-F1
#
_entry.id   AF-A0A935ZMK4-F1
#
_cell.length_a   1.000
_cell.length_b   1.000
_cell.length_c   1.000
_cell.angle_alpha   90.00
_cell.angle_beta   90.00
_cell.angle_gamma   90.00
#
_symmetry.space_group_name_H-M   'P 1'
#
loop_
_entity.id
_entity.type
_entity.pdbx_description
1 polymer ?
#
loop_
_entity_poly.entity_id
_entity_poly.type
_entity_poly.pdbx_seq_one_letter_code
_entity_poly.pdbx_strand_id
1 'polypeptide(L)' 'MHRIWLLFDPRQALIGLSVFLFGLAIVIHLVLLSTPRFNWLEGAKAASGGRVENSALP' A
#
# COMPACT_ATOMS: atom_id res chain seq x y z
N MET A 1 32.58 -9.49 20.08
CA MET A 1 31.52 -8.57 19.59
C MET A 1 30.13 -9.16 19.85
N HIS A 2 29.75 -9.38 21.13
CA HIS A 2 28.37 -9.76 21.49
C HIS A 2 27.60 -8.61 22.17
N ARG A 3 28.33 -7.54 22.54
CA ARG A 3 27.82 -6.42 23.35
C ARG A 3 26.75 -5.60 22.63
N ILE A 4 26.65 -5.71 21.29
CA ILE A 4 25.56 -5.11 20.51
C ILE A 4 24.19 -5.62 20.99
N TRP A 5 24.10 -6.87 21.44
CA TRP A 5 22.86 -7.48 21.97
C TRP A 5 22.53 -7.07 23.41
N LEU A 6 23.44 -6.38 24.12
CA LEU A 6 23.17 -5.82 25.44
C LEU A 6 22.62 -4.38 25.35
N LEU A 7 22.83 -3.69 24.23
CA LEU A 7 22.26 -2.36 23.96
C LEU A 7 20.99 -2.42 23.10
N PHE A 8 20.94 -3.34 22.14
CA PHE A 8 19.78 -3.55 21.30
C PHE A 8 18.99 -4.73 21.83
N ASP A 9 17.81 -4.46 22.38
CA ASP A 9 16.87 -5.51 22.75
C ASP A 9 16.62 -6.40 21.53
N PRO A 10 16.96 -7.71 21.58
CA PRO A 10 16.92 -8.63 20.44
C PRO A 10 15.59 -8.58 19.68
N ARG A 11 14.52 -8.37 20.44
CA ARG A 11 13.15 -8.18 19.98
C ARG A 11 13.02 -6.96 19.09
N GLN A 12 13.49 -5.79 19.53
CA GLN A 12 13.31 -4.54 18.81
C GLN A 12 14.07 -4.53 17.47
N ALA A 13 15.25 -5.16 17.40
CA ALA A 13 15.99 -5.29 16.14
C ALA A 13 15.23 -6.14 15.10
N LEU A 14 14.65 -7.27 15.53
CA LEU A 14 13.85 -8.13 14.66
C LEU A 14 12.55 -7.43 14.23
N ILE A 15 11.85 -6.77 15.17
CA ILE A 15 10.62 -6.02 14.87
C ILE A 15 10.94 -4.83 13.94
N GLY A 16 12.02 -4.09 14.17
CA GLY A 16 12.41 -2.95 13.34
C GLY A 16 12.66 -3.37 11.90
N LEU A 17 13.39 -4.47 11.69
CA LEU A 17 13.61 -5.03 10.36
C LEU A 17 12.29 -5.50 9.72
N SER A 18 11.46 -6.26 10.45
CA SER A 18 10.18 -6.75 9.94
C SER A 18 9.22 -5.61 9.58
N VAL A 19 9.06 -4.61 10.45
CA VAL A 19 8.17 -3.46 10.23
C VAL A 19 8.70 -2.58 9.10
N PHE A 20 10.02 -2.42 8.96
CA PHE A 20 10.61 -1.67 7.85
C PHE A 20 10.31 -2.33 6.50
N LEU A 21 10.59 -3.63 6.35
CA LEU A 21 10.32 -4.35 5.11
C LEU A 21 8.81 -4.46 4.83
N PHE A 22 8.00 -4.73 5.85
CA PHE A 22 6.56 -4.89 5.71
C PHE A 22 5.86 -3.56 5.42
N GLY A 23 6.26 -2.48 6.09
CA GLY A 23 5.78 -1.13 5.81
C GLY A 23 6.10 -0.69 4.40
N LEU A 24 7.34 -0.92 3.92
CA LEU A 24 7.73 -0.65 2.55
C LEU A 24 6.88 -1.44 1.55
N ALA A 25 6.65 -2.73 1.82
CA ALA A 25 5.79 -3.57 0.98
C ALA A 25 4.36 -3.00 0.89
N ILE A 26 3.73 -2.66 2.03
CA ILE A 26 2.38 -2.09 2.05
C ILE A 26 2.31 -0.79 1.26
N VAL A 27 3.27 0.13 1.43
CA VAL A 27 3.29 1.40 0.70
C VAL A 27 3.31 1.18 -0.81
N ILE A 28 4.14 0.25 -1.30
CA ILE A 28 4.20 -0.08 -2.73
C ILE A 28 2.86 -0.63 -3.22
N HIS A 29 2.22 -1.52 -2.45
CA HIS A 29 0.92 -2.09 -2.81
C HIS A 29 -0.17 -1.04 -2.81
N LEU A 30 -0.19 -0.13 -1.82
CA LEU A 30 -1.17 0.96 -1.73
C LEU A 30 -1.02 1.95 -2.89
N VAL A 31 0.21 2.23 -3.35
CA VAL A 31 0.44 3.08 -4.54
C VAL A 31 -0.07 2.39 -5.81
N LEU A 32 0.22 1.10 -6.00
CA LEU A 32 -0.31 0.33 -7.12
C LEU A 32 -1.85 0.29 -7.08
N LEU A 33 -2.41 0.03 -5.91
CA LEU A 33 -3.85 -0.03 -5.75
C LEU A 33 -4.50 1.35 -5.89
N SER A 34 -3.87 2.45 -5.47
CA SER A 34 -4.44 3.80 -5.65
C SER A 34 -4.49 4.25 -7.11
N THR A 35 -3.63 3.67 -7.98
CA THR A 35 -3.55 4.08 -9.38
C THR A 35 -4.70 3.47 -10.19
N PRO A 36 -5.53 4.25 -10.91
CA PRO A 36 -6.75 3.78 -11.60
C PRO A 36 -6.50 2.69 -12.65
N ARG A 37 -5.25 2.48 -13.08
CA ARG A 37 -4.83 1.43 -14.02
C ARG A 37 -4.47 0.09 -13.36
N PHE A 38 -4.03 0.10 -12.10
CA PHE A 38 -3.55 -1.09 -11.39
C PHE A 38 -4.40 -1.43 -10.16
N ASN A 39 -5.45 -0.67 -9.91
CA ASN A 39 -6.46 -0.90 -8.88
C ASN A 39 -7.33 -2.11 -9.25
N TRP A 40 -6.80 -3.33 -9.05
CA TRP A 40 -7.51 -4.57 -9.39
C TRP A 40 -8.78 -4.78 -8.54
N LEU A 41 -8.88 -4.11 -7.38
CA LEU A 41 -10.08 -4.07 -6.54
C LEU A 41 -11.21 -3.23 -7.18
N GLU A 42 -10.87 -2.21 -7.97
CA GLU A 42 -11.82 -1.32 -8.65
C GLU A 42 -12.08 -1.73 -10.12
N GLY A 43 -11.78 -2.99 -10.46
CA GLY A 43 -11.66 -3.57 -11.81
C GLY A 43 -12.83 -3.42 -12.81
N ALA A 44 -13.81 -2.55 -12.58
CA ALA A 44 -14.81 -2.13 -13.56
C ALA A 44 -15.33 -0.68 -13.42
N LYS A 45 -15.13 0.01 -12.29
CA LYS A 45 -15.72 1.36 -12.09
C LYS A 45 -14.80 2.50 -12.54
N ALA A 46 -13.48 2.31 -12.59
CA ALA A 46 -12.58 3.33 -13.11
C ALA A 46 -12.72 3.54 -14.64
N ALA A 47 -13.13 2.51 -15.38
CA ALA A 47 -13.55 2.64 -16.79
C ALA A 47 -14.93 3.30 -16.95
N SER A 48 -15.70 3.40 -15.85
CA SER A 48 -17.02 4.05 -15.77
C SER A 48 -16.95 5.39 -15.01
N GLY A 49 -15.78 6.00 -14.91
CA GLY A 49 -15.58 7.34 -14.33
C GLY A 49 -15.52 8.47 -15.36
N GLY A 50 -15.73 8.18 -16.64
CA GLY A 50 -15.75 9.17 -17.71
C GLY A 50 -17.06 9.10 -18.49
N ARG A 51 -17.92 10.11 -18.29
CA ARG A 51 -19.12 10.41 -19.09
C ARG A 51 -20.30 9.44 -18.91
N VAL A 52 -20.93 9.46 -17.73
CA VAL A 52 -22.41 9.44 -17.73
C VAL A 52 -22.80 10.91 -17.84
N GLU A 53 -22.87 11.36 -19.09
CA GLU A 53 -23.53 12.60 -19.43
C GLU A 53 -24.97 12.51 -18.94
N ASN A 54 -25.22 13.19 -17.83
CA ASN A 54 -26.54 13.57 -17.38
C ASN A 54 -27.12 14.58 -18.39
N SER A 55 -27.34 14.11 -19.61
CA SER A 55 -27.92 14.87 -20.70
C SER A 55 -29.40 14.55 -20.74
N ALA A 56 -30.13 15.37 -20.01
CA ALA A 56 -31.49 15.79 -20.29
C ALA A 56 -32.59 14.70 -20.30
N LEU A 57 -33.38 14.75 -19.22
CA LEU A 57 -34.84 14.54 -19.21
C LEU A 57 -35.52 15.27 -20.41
N PRO A 58 -36.77 14.95 -20.82
CA PRO A 58 -37.60 13.76 -20.69
C PRO A 58 -37.78 12.96 -22.00
#